data_AF-A0A0A0D4B5-F1
#
_entry.id   AF-A0A0A0D4B5-F1
#
_cell.length_a   1.000
_cell.length_b   1.000
_cell.length_c   1.000
_cell.angle_alpha   90.00
_cell.angle_beta   90.00
_cell.angle_gamma   90.00
#
_symmetry.space_group_name_H-M   'P 1'
#
loop_
_entity.id
_entity.type
_entity.pdbx_description
1 polymer ?
#
loop_
_entity_poly.entity_id
_entity_poly.type
_entity_poly.pdbx_seq_one_letter_code
_entity_poly.pdbx_strand_id
1 'polypeptide(L)'
;MMARFRPLTTLLAGALLLAGCATEAGFRKGLDQLIGQPKDQLIVRYGPPIYESRTEDGRRYAQFNLSYVETGGGYTNSVPRTEVVRGTYRDDDGDKRRYKETRTVYDQEYVPPYAIERRCLTTFYFNAANRVASYAYAGEGCVAPE
;
A
#
# COMPACT_ATOMS: atom_id res chain seq x y z
N MET A 1 -41.62 -41.74 -5.70
CA MET A 1 -40.45 -41.61 -4.79
C MET A 1 -39.19 -41.73 -5.64
N MET A 2 -38.55 -40.61 -5.99
CA MET A 2 -37.41 -39.98 -5.29
C MET A 2 -36.13 -40.82 -5.42
N ALA A 3 -34.96 -40.32 -5.81
CA ALA A 3 -34.56 -39.02 -6.35
C ALA A 3 -33.19 -39.23 -7.04
N ARG A 4 -32.98 -38.58 -8.19
CA ARG A 4 -31.69 -38.57 -8.91
C ARG A 4 -30.77 -37.55 -8.23
N PHE A 5 -29.65 -38.00 -7.68
CA PHE A 5 -28.60 -37.12 -7.15
C PHE A 5 -27.75 -36.58 -8.31
N ARG A 6 -27.91 -35.28 -8.62
CA ARG A 6 -27.01 -34.51 -9.47
C ARG A 6 -25.81 -34.05 -8.62
N PRO A 7 -24.56 -34.30 -9.03
CA PRO A 7 -23.42 -33.65 -8.39
C PRO A 7 -23.41 -32.16 -8.74
N LEU A 8 -23.47 -31.37 -7.69
CA LEU A 8 -23.52 -29.92 -7.63
C LEU A 8 -22.26 -29.31 -8.25
N THR A 9 -22.43 -28.48 -9.27
CA THR A 9 -21.41 -27.59 -9.83
C THR A 9 -20.93 -26.63 -8.74
N THR A 10 -19.78 -26.91 -8.14
CA THR A 10 -19.08 -26.00 -7.23
C THR A 10 -18.54 -24.80 -8.01
N LEU A 11 -19.35 -23.75 -8.10
CA LEU A 11 -18.91 -22.37 -8.36
C LEU A 11 -18.02 -21.95 -7.18
N LEU A 12 -16.71 -22.13 -7.32
CA LEU A 12 -15.72 -21.52 -6.45
C LEU A 12 -15.65 -20.03 -6.80
N ALA A 13 -16.56 -19.24 -6.21
CA ALA A 13 -16.49 -17.79 -6.19
C ALA A 13 -15.27 -17.40 -5.33
N GLY A 14 -14.12 -17.25 -5.98
CA GLY A 14 -12.95 -16.60 -5.41
C GLY A 14 -13.27 -15.13 -5.18
N ALA A 15 -13.81 -14.82 -4.02
CA ALA A 15 -13.85 -13.46 -3.51
C ALA A 15 -12.40 -13.01 -3.29
N LEU A 16 -11.85 -12.29 -4.26
CA LEU A 16 -10.61 -11.53 -4.08
C LEU A 16 -10.85 -10.55 -2.94
N LEU A 17 -10.28 -10.88 -1.78
CA LEU A 17 -10.05 -9.96 -0.68
C LEU A 17 -9.05 -8.90 -1.18
N LEU A 18 -9.55 -7.83 -1.79
CA LEU A 18 -8.79 -6.60 -1.97
C LEU A 18 -8.71 -5.90 -0.61
N ALA A 19 -7.85 -6.43 0.26
CA ALA A 19 -7.28 -5.63 1.33
C ALA A 19 -6.45 -4.54 0.63
N GLY A 20 -6.81 -3.28 0.86
CA GLY A 20 -6.20 -2.11 0.24
C GLY A 20 -4.75 -1.97 0.66
N CYS A 21 -3.83 -2.58 -0.07
CA CYS A 21 -2.46 -2.10 -0.13
C CYS A 21 -2.40 -1.09 -1.28
N ALA A 22 -1.73 0.04 -1.07
CA ALA A 22 -1.35 0.91 -2.18
C ALA A 22 -0.60 0.07 -3.22
N THR A 23 -1.18 -0.10 -4.41
CA THR A 23 -0.66 -1.04 -5.41
C THR A 23 -0.26 -0.35 -6.69
N GLU A 24 0.83 -0.84 -7.28
CA GLU A 24 1.23 -0.49 -8.65
C GLU A 24 0.14 -0.84 -9.66
N ALA A 25 -0.60 -1.94 -9.44
CA ALA A 25 -1.72 -2.33 -10.30
C ALA A 25 -2.84 -1.29 -10.33
N GLY A 26 -3.19 -0.71 -9.16
CA GLY A 26 -4.16 0.38 -9.07
C GLY A 26 -3.67 1.65 -9.78
N PHE A 27 -2.39 1.97 -9.61
CA PHE A 27 -1.77 3.12 -10.30
C PHE A 27 -1.84 2.97 -11.82
N ARG A 28 -1.41 1.80 -12.32
CA ARG A 28 -1.45 1.46 -13.74
C ARG A 28 -2.88 1.54 -14.29
N LYS A 29 -3.86 1.01 -13.57
CA LYS A 29 -5.29 1.12 -13.94
C LYS A 29 -5.74 2.58 -14.06
N GLY A 30 -5.29 3.45 -13.15
CA GLY A 30 -5.55 4.89 -13.21
C GLY A 30 -4.93 5.55 -14.45
N LEU A 31 -3.71 5.16 -14.82
CA LEU A 31 -3.06 5.64 -16.04
C LEU A 31 -3.72 5.12 -17.31
N ASP A 32 -4.20 3.87 -17.31
CA ASP A 32 -4.93 3.29 -18.45
C ASP A 32 -6.20 4.08 -18.78
N GLN A 33 -6.88 4.65 -17.78
CA GLN A 33 -8.04 5.52 -17.98
C GLN A 33 -7.72 6.86 -18.65
N LEU A 34 -6.44 7.26 -18.66
CA LEU A 34 -5.98 8.49 -19.31
C LEU A 34 -5.66 8.29 -20.79
N ILE A 35 -5.57 7.05 -21.27
CA ILE A 35 -5.37 6.79 -22.70
C ILE A 35 -6.51 7.41 -23.51
N GLY A 36 -6.15 8.16 -24.56
CA GLY A 36 -7.08 8.92 -25.41
C GLY A 36 -7.48 10.29 -24.87
N GLN A 37 -7.15 10.61 -23.61
CA GLN A 37 -7.45 11.92 -23.03
C GLN A 37 -6.53 13.02 -23.59
N PRO A 38 -7.03 14.27 -23.72
CA PRO A 38 -6.21 15.39 -24.19
C PRO A 38 -5.20 15.81 -23.12
N LYS A 39 -4.02 16.30 -23.54
CA LYS A 39 -2.98 16.81 -22.64
C LYS A 39 -3.51 17.80 -21.59
N ASP A 40 -4.42 18.68 -21.99
CA ASP A 40 -4.98 19.70 -21.10
C ASP A 40 -5.70 19.10 -19.89
N GLN A 41 -6.30 17.91 -20.04
CA GLN A 41 -6.91 17.23 -18.90
C GLN A 41 -5.87 16.72 -17.89
N LEU A 42 -4.68 16.30 -18.36
CA LEU A 42 -3.57 15.96 -17.47
C LEU A 42 -3.06 17.19 -16.73
N ILE A 43 -2.99 18.34 -17.41
CA ILE A 43 -2.57 19.59 -16.79
C ILE A 43 -3.55 20.03 -15.70
N VAL A 44 -4.85 19.93 -15.97
CA VAL A 44 -5.89 20.22 -14.97
C VAL A 44 -5.79 19.29 -13.77
N ARG A 45 -5.49 18.00 -13.99
CA ARG A 45 -5.46 16.99 -12.92
C ARG A 45 -4.15 17.01 -12.11
N TYR A 46 -3.01 17.20 -12.77
CA TYR A 46 -1.68 16.97 -12.19
C TYR A 46 -0.78 18.22 -12.20
N GLY A 47 -1.27 19.35 -12.72
CA GLY A 47 -0.46 20.54 -12.93
C GLY A 47 0.38 20.47 -14.21
N PRO A 48 1.14 21.52 -14.52
CA PRO A 48 1.97 21.56 -15.72
C PRO A 48 3.05 20.47 -15.68
N PRO A 49 3.45 19.93 -16.84
CA PRO A 49 4.54 18.97 -16.90
C PRO A 49 5.87 19.63 -16.51
N ILE A 50 6.75 18.85 -15.88
CA ILE A 50 8.09 19.29 -15.49
C ILE A 50 9.06 19.30 -16.68
N TYR A 51 8.72 18.58 -17.75
CA TYR A 51 9.50 18.51 -18.97
C TYR A 51 8.61 18.13 -20.16
N GLU A 52 8.82 18.75 -21.32
CA GLU A 52 8.18 18.37 -22.58
C GLU A 52 9.22 18.33 -23.70
N SER A 53 9.13 17.33 -24.58
CA SER A 53 9.99 17.25 -25.75
C SER A 53 9.40 16.32 -26.81
N ARG A 54 10.22 15.96 -27.79
CA ARG A 54 9.93 14.94 -28.80
C ARG A 54 10.99 13.85 -28.73
N THR A 55 10.57 12.62 -28.96
CA THR A 55 11.48 11.51 -29.19
C THR A 55 12.17 11.66 -30.55
N GLU A 56 13.20 10.88 -30.83
CA GLU A 56 13.92 10.89 -32.11
C GLU A 56 13.00 10.56 -33.30
N ASP A 57 12.02 9.67 -33.10
CA ASP A 57 10.96 9.34 -34.07
C ASP A 57 9.87 10.42 -34.17
N GLY A 58 10.02 11.55 -33.48
CA GLY A 58 9.15 12.72 -33.56
C GLY A 58 7.88 12.66 -32.72
N ARG A 59 7.65 11.58 -31.95
CA ARG A 59 6.51 11.52 -31.00
C ARG A 59 6.71 12.53 -29.88
N ARG A 60 5.63 13.25 -29.57
CA ARG A 60 5.62 14.19 -28.45
C ARG A 60 5.51 13.43 -27.13
N TYR A 61 6.21 13.91 -26.11
CA TYR A 61 6.04 13.41 -24.76
C TYR A 61 6.14 14.53 -23.74
N ALA A 62 5.53 14.30 -22.58
CA ALA A 62 5.57 15.19 -21.42
C ALA A 62 5.73 14.37 -20.15
N GLN A 63 6.60 14.82 -19.26
CA GLN A 63 6.85 14.20 -17.97
C GLN A 63 6.13 14.99 -16.87
N PHE A 64 5.46 14.27 -15.98
CA PHE A 64 4.74 14.79 -14.83
C PHE A 64 5.33 14.20 -13.55
N ASN A 65 5.39 15.02 -12.51
CA ASN A 65 5.76 14.58 -11.18
C ASN A 65 4.50 14.14 -10.42
N LEU A 66 4.28 12.83 -10.29
CA LEU A 66 3.17 12.25 -9.54
C LEU A 66 3.65 11.69 -8.19
N SER A 67 4.75 12.23 -7.67
CA SER A 67 5.28 11.88 -6.35
C SER A 67 4.35 12.36 -5.23
N TYR A 68 4.36 11.68 -4.10
CA TYR A 68 3.63 12.08 -2.89
C TYR A 68 4.52 11.99 -1.66
N VAL A 69 4.09 12.58 -0.55
CA VAL A 69 4.77 12.48 0.74
C VAL A 69 3.95 11.56 1.64
N GLU A 70 4.55 10.46 2.06
CA GLU A 70 4.00 9.57 3.07
C GLU A 70 4.36 10.12 4.46
N THR A 71 3.35 10.40 5.28
CA THR A 71 3.54 10.91 6.64
C THR A 71 2.96 9.95 7.67
N GLY A 72 3.58 9.87 8.84
CA GLY A 72 3.13 9.00 9.92
C GLY A 72 3.90 9.22 11.22
N GLY A 73 3.68 8.31 12.19
CA GLY A 73 4.30 8.37 13.51
C GLY A 73 3.69 9.44 14.43
N GLY A 74 4.41 9.79 15.49
CA GLY A 74 3.95 10.74 16.51
C GLY A 74 3.02 10.13 17.56
N TYR A 75 3.00 8.81 17.68
CA TYR A 75 2.17 8.07 18.62
C TYR A 75 2.98 7.05 19.41
N THR A 76 2.36 6.52 20.47
CA THR A 76 2.95 5.51 21.33
C THR A 76 2.17 4.21 21.20
N ASN A 77 2.89 3.12 20.96
CA ASN A 77 2.33 1.77 20.91
C ASN A 77 2.45 1.10 22.28
N SER A 78 1.44 0.32 22.66
CA SER A 78 1.52 -0.60 23.80
C SER A 78 1.94 -1.98 23.30
N VAL A 79 3.18 -2.36 23.54
CA VAL A 79 3.76 -3.62 23.04
C VAL A 79 3.79 -4.65 24.16
N PRO A 80 3.22 -5.85 23.97
CA PRO A 80 3.23 -6.88 25.00
C PRO A 80 4.64 -7.45 25.17
N ARG A 81 5.12 -7.43 26.41
CA ARG A 81 6.32 -8.13 26.85
C ARG A 81 5.94 -9.21 27.86
N THR A 82 6.52 -10.38 27.67
CA THR A 82 6.42 -11.48 28.62
C THR A 82 7.42 -11.27 29.75
N GLU A 83 6.92 -11.14 30.97
CA GLU A 83 7.73 -11.09 32.19
C GLU A 83 7.59 -12.41 32.96
N VAL A 84 8.72 -12.97 33.41
CA VAL A 84 8.75 -14.18 34.24
C VAL A 84 9.00 -13.77 35.69
N VAL A 85 7.99 -13.95 36.54
CA VAL A 85 8.06 -13.68 37.96
C VAL A 85 8.44 -14.96 38.70
N ARG A 86 9.43 -14.88 39.59
CA ARG A 86 9.87 -16.00 40.41
C ARG A 86 9.85 -15.59 41.88
N GLY A 87 9.40 -16.50 42.74
CA GLY A 87 9.41 -16.24 44.18
C GLY A 87 9.33 -17.53 44.97
N THR A 88 9.24 -17.37 46.29
CA THR A 88 9.11 -18.49 47.24
C THR A 88 8.06 -18.19 48.28
N TYR A 89 7.24 -19.18 48.62
CA TYR A 89 6.27 -19.10 49.71
C TYR A 89 6.49 -20.28 50.67
N ARG A 90 5.97 -20.18 51.89
CA ARG A 90 5.86 -21.33 52.81
C ARG A 90 4.45 -21.90 52.70
N ASP A 91 4.34 -23.21 52.54
CA ASP A 91 3.04 -23.88 52.61
C ASP A 91 2.57 -24.03 54.08
N ASP A 92 1.37 -24.58 54.26
CA ASP A 92 0.75 -24.76 55.58
C ASP A 92 1.57 -25.68 56.52
N ASP A 93 2.41 -26.55 55.95
CA ASP A 93 3.33 -27.43 56.68
C ASP A 93 4.65 -26.72 57.05
N GLY A 94 4.84 -25.47 56.61
CA GLY A 94 6.03 -24.65 56.86
C GLY A 94 7.16 -24.86 55.85
N ASP A 95 6.97 -25.72 54.85
CA ASP A 95 7.97 -26.04 53.83
C ASP A 95 8.10 -24.92 52.81
N LYS A 96 9.35 -24.60 52.43
CA LYS A 96 9.64 -23.53 51.46
C LYS A 96 9.46 -24.04 50.03
N ARG A 97 8.42 -23.55 49.36
CA ARG A 97 8.09 -23.85 47.96
C ARG A 97 8.55 -22.71 47.05
N ARG A 98 8.88 -23.02 45.80
CA ARG A 98 9.19 -22.02 44.76
C ARG A 98 8.07 -21.97 43.75
N TYR A 99 7.77 -20.78 43.25
CA TYR A 99 6.87 -20.61 42.11
C TYR A 99 7.56 -19.88 40.97
N LYS A 100 7.05 -20.12 39.77
CA LYS A 100 7.42 -19.43 38.54
C LYS A 100 6.11 -19.14 37.81
N GLU A 101 5.82 -17.87 37.62
CA GLU A 101 4.65 -17.40 36.91
C GLU A 101 5.09 -16.55 35.71
N THR A 102 4.27 -16.55 34.68
CA THR A 102 4.47 -15.71 33.50
C THR A 102 3.34 -14.70 33.45
N ARG A 103 3.67 -13.42 33.34
CA ARG A 103 2.70 -12.32 33.18
C ARG A 103 2.99 -11.53 31.92
N THR A 104 1.94 -11.07 31.25
CA THR A 104 2.05 -10.09 30.18
C THR A 104 2.05 -8.68 30.77
N VAL A 105 3.08 -7.90 30.45
CA VAL A 105 3.20 -6.48 30.77
C VAL A 105 3.24 -5.71 29.45
N TYR A 106 2.76 -4.47 29.42
CA TYR A 106 2.80 -3.64 28.23
C TYR A 106 3.86 -2.56 28.40
N ASP A 107 4.85 -2.54 27.52
CA ASP A 107 5.80 -1.45 27.44
C ASP A 107 5.28 -0.41 26.44
N GLN A 108 5.64 0.85 26.66
CA GLN A 108 5.31 1.96 25.76
C GLN A 108 6.46 2.16 24.78
N GLU A 109 6.21 1.94 23.49
CA GLU A 109 7.17 2.18 22.41
C GLU A 109 6.76 3.41 21.61
N TYR A 110 7.60 4.45 21.65
CA TYR A 110 7.34 5.69 20.93
C TYR A 110 7.77 5.58 19.47
N VAL A 111 6.84 5.87 18.55
CA VAL A 111 7.13 5.96 17.12
C VAL A 111 7.31 7.44 16.77
N PRO A 112 8.53 7.90 16.43
CA PRO A 112 8.75 9.29 16.07
C PRO A 112 8.01 9.65 14.78
N PRO A 113 7.56 10.91 14.63
CA PRO A 113 6.93 11.36 13.40
C PRO A 113 7.93 11.31 12.23
N TYR A 114 7.43 10.94 11.05
CA TYR A 114 8.24 10.86 9.83
C TYR A 114 7.48 11.41 8.61
N ALA A 115 8.25 11.81 7.62
CA ALA A 115 7.78 12.22 6.29
C ALA A 115 8.76 11.67 5.24
N ILE A 116 8.28 10.83 4.35
CA ILE A 116 9.09 10.16 3.32
C ILE A 116 8.55 10.57 1.95
N GLU A 117 9.39 11.16 1.12
CA GLU A 117 9.06 11.45 -0.27
C GLU A 117 9.03 10.14 -1.07
N ARG A 118 7.88 9.81 -1.66
CA ARG A 118 7.67 8.67 -2.53
C ARG A 118 7.67 9.14 -3.98
N ARG A 119 8.77 8.89 -4.68
CA ARG A 119 8.99 9.43 -6.03
C ARG A 119 8.23 8.64 -7.09
N CYS A 120 7.51 9.35 -7.96
CA CYS A 120 6.95 8.78 -9.17
C CYS A 120 6.99 9.79 -10.33
N LEU A 121 7.87 9.53 -11.30
CA LEU A 121 7.93 10.29 -12.55
C LEU A 121 7.16 9.55 -13.63
N THR A 122 6.14 10.20 -14.19
CA THR A 122 5.30 9.62 -15.23
C THR A 122 5.47 10.37 -16.54
N THR A 123 5.87 9.66 -17.58
CA THR A 123 6.01 10.20 -18.93
C THR A 123 4.83 9.76 -19.78
N PHE A 124 4.07 10.69 -20.32
CA PHE A 124 3.00 10.42 -21.27
C PHE A 124 3.48 10.73 -22.69
N TYR A 125 3.23 9.80 -23.60
CA TYR A 125 3.46 9.96 -25.03
C TYR A 125 2.15 10.33 -25.71
N PHE A 126 2.20 11.28 -26.64
CA PHE A 126 1.01 11.81 -27.30
C PHE A 126 0.99 11.45 -28.79
N ASN A 127 -0.20 11.21 -29.30
CA ASN A 127 -0.44 11.09 -30.73
C ASN A 127 -0.47 12.48 -31.42
N ALA A 128 -0.66 12.48 -32.74
CA ALA A 128 -0.75 13.71 -33.53
C ALA A 128 -1.89 14.66 -33.11
N ALA A 129 -2.97 14.11 -32.54
CA ALA A 129 -4.09 14.89 -31.99
C ALA A 129 -3.85 15.39 -30.55
N ASN A 130 -2.62 15.30 -30.04
CA ASN A 130 -2.21 15.72 -28.70
C ASN A 130 -3.00 15.00 -27.58
N ARG A 131 -3.35 13.74 -27.82
CA ARG A 131 -4.00 12.84 -26.86
C ARG A 131 -3.04 11.77 -26.41
N VAL A 132 -3.18 11.32 -25.16
CA VAL A 132 -2.33 10.28 -24.58
C VAL A 132 -2.46 9.00 -25.41
N ALA A 133 -1.33 8.50 -25.91
CA ALA A 133 -1.24 7.26 -26.66
C ALA A 133 -0.68 6.13 -25.80
N SER A 134 0.32 6.44 -24.98
CA SER A 134 0.93 5.51 -24.04
C SER A 134 1.59 6.26 -22.89
N TYR A 135 2.07 5.53 -21.89
CA TYR A 135 2.81 6.09 -20.77
C TYR A 135 3.97 5.16 -20.37
N ALA A 136 4.91 5.73 -19.62
CA ALA A 136 5.92 5.03 -18.86
C ALA A 136 6.05 5.72 -17.51
N TYR A 137 6.44 4.98 -16.47
CA TYR A 137 6.67 5.56 -15.15
C TYR A 137 7.91 4.95 -14.50
N ALA A 138 8.51 5.69 -13.57
CA ALA A 138 9.66 5.25 -12.81
C ALA A 138 9.64 5.85 -11.40
N GLY A 139 10.05 5.03 -10.43
CA GLY A 139 10.12 5.41 -9.02
C GLY A 139 9.32 4.47 -8.12
N GLU A 140 9.68 4.43 -6.85
CA GLU A 140 9.08 3.55 -5.83
C GLU A 140 7.71 4.03 -5.33
N GLY A 141 7.34 5.28 -5.62
CA GLY A 141 6.06 5.88 -5.27
C GLY A 141 4.97 5.73 -6.33
N CYS A 142 5.19 4.93 -7.38
CA CYS A 142 4.20 4.73 -8.44
C CYS A 142 3.11 3.72 -8.03
N VAL A 143 2.39 4.04 -6.96
CA VAL A 143 1.33 3.24 -6.37
C VAL A 143 0.07 4.09 -6.23
N ALA A 144 -1.11 3.47 -6.38
CA ALA A 144 -2.35 4.17 -6.11
C ALA A 144 -2.51 4.27 -4.59
N PRO A 145 -2.68 5.48 -4.02
CA PRO A 145 -3.08 5.61 -2.63
C PRO A 145 -4.46 4.99 -2.42
N GLU A 146 -4.69 4.49 -1.21
CA GLU A 146 -5.94 3.86 -0.77
C GLU A 146 -7.11 4.85 -0.76
#